data_AF-A0A8T4B5U9-F1
#
_entry.id   AF-A0A8T4B5U9-F1
#
_cell.length_a   1.000
_cell.length_b   1.000
_cell.length_c   1.000
_cell.angle_alpha   90.00
_cell.angle_beta   90.00
_cell.angle_gamma   90.00
#
_symmetry.space_group_name_H-M   'P 1'
#
loop_
_entity.id
_entity.type
_entity.pdbx_description
1 polymer ?
#
loop_
_entity_poly.entity_id
_entity_poly.type
_entity_poly.pdbx_seq_one_letter_code
_entity_poly.pdbx_strand_id
1 'polypeptide(L)'
;MDASLEMAGDDAIRYGLGLAAEINGENRLVELLANDDREGACEMLQAAIEPGKETNCWLAKDSSVSTPHGTVGTPGGGTVAVHHLVIVGAHAWTVTLDVWARGGGA
;
A
#
# COMPACT_ATOMS: atom_id res chain seq x y z
N MET A 1 -7.71 -18.25 3.30
CA MET A 1 -6.54 -17.67 2.60
C MET A 1 -6.82 -16.23 2.25
N ASP A 2 -7.92 -15.93 1.56
CA ASP A 2 -8.28 -14.56 1.18
C ASP A 2 -8.35 -13.59 2.38
N ALA A 3 -9.02 -13.97 3.47
CA ALA A 3 -9.08 -13.15 4.69
C ALA A 3 -7.69 -12.83 5.29
N SER A 4 -6.70 -13.73 5.17
CA SER A 4 -5.34 -13.45 5.65
C SER A 4 -4.56 -12.52 4.72
N LEU A 5 -4.85 -12.53 3.41
CA LEU A 5 -4.27 -11.59 2.46
C LEU A 5 -4.90 -10.20 2.62
N GLU A 6 -6.22 -10.16 2.81
CA GLU A 6 -6.97 -8.94 3.13
C GLU A 6 -6.44 -8.28 4.40
N MET A 7 -6.33 -9.03 5.51
CA MET A 7 -5.78 -8.51 6.76
C MET A 7 -4.34 -8.00 6.59
N ALA A 8 -3.49 -8.72 5.85
CA ALA A 8 -2.11 -8.27 5.62
C ALA A 8 -2.04 -6.93 4.87
N GLY A 9 -2.89 -6.73 3.85
CA GLY A 9 -2.99 -5.45 3.15
C GLY A 9 -3.54 -4.34 4.05
N ASP A 10 -4.59 -4.64 4.82
CA ASP A 10 -5.22 -3.69 5.74
C ASP A 10 -4.26 -3.24 6.84
N ASP A 11 -3.52 -4.19 7.43
CA ASP A 11 -2.54 -3.94 8.48
C ASP A 11 -1.35 -3.12 7.94
N ALA A 12 -0.90 -3.37 6.71
CA ALA A 12 0.17 -2.58 6.09
C ALA A 12 -0.24 -1.11 5.89
N ILE A 13 -1.47 -0.85 5.45
CA ILE A 13 -1.97 0.53 5.30
C ILE A 13 -2.13 1.19 6.67
N ARG A 14 -2.72 0.47 7.64
CA ARG A 14 -2.88 0.96 9.02
C ARG A 14 -1.53 1.22 9.70
N TYR A 15 -0.51 0.43 9.39
CA TYR A 15 0.85 0.65 9.85
C TYR A 15 1.36 2.02 9.38
N GLY A 16 1.26 2.33 8.08
CA GLY A 16 1.64 3.64 7.54
C GLY A 16 0.86 4.81 8.15
N LEU A 17 -0.44 4.61 8.43
CA LEU A 17 -1.29 5.60 9.10
C LEU A 17 -1.00 5.76 10.60
N GLY A 18 -0.39 4.75 11.23
CA GLY A 18 -0.02 4.74 12.65
C GLY A 18 1.39 5.25 12.94
N LEU A 19 2.26 5.35 11.92
CA LEU A 19 3.61 5.89 12.06
C LEU A 19 3.60 7.42 12.15
N ALA A 20 4.43 7.98 13.02
CA ALA A 20 4.65 9.43 13.07
C ALA A 20 5.28 9.94 11.76
N ALA A 21 4.86 11.12 11.31
CA ALA A 21 5.54 11.83 10.23
C ALA A 21 7.00 12.16 10.64
N GLU A 22 7.92 12.17 9.67
CA GLU A 22 9.34 12.47 9.93
C GLU A 22 9.63 13.97 9.94
N ILE A 23 8.90 14.73 9.12
CA ILE A 23 9.08 16.17 8.90
C ILE A 23 7.79 16.92 9.24
N ASN A 24 6.71 16.67 8.51
CA ASN A 24 5.40 17.32 8.66
C ASN A 24 4.26 16.43 8.16
N GLY A 25 3.15 16.40 8.88
CA GLY A 25 1.94 15.65 8.50
C GLY A 25 1.32 14.97 9.72
N GLU A 26 0.12 14.41 9.53
CA GLU A 26 -0.56 13.67 10.60
C GLU A 26 0.13 12.33 10.90
N ASN A 27 0.61 11.67 9.87
CA ASN A 27 1.32 10.40 9.93
C ASN A 27 2.24 10.24 8.71
N ARG A 28 3.07 9.20 8.72
CA ARG A 28 4.07 8.97 7.68
C ARG A 28 3.45 8.76 6.30
N LEU A 29 2.33 8.04 6.19
CA LEU A 29 1.68 7.84 4.89
C LEU A 29 1.14 9.16 4.32
N VAL A 30 0.47 9.97 5.14
CA VAL A 30 -0.04 11.30 4.75
C VAL A 30 1.10 12.23 4.32
N GLU A 31 2.22 12.21 5.04
CA GLU A 31 3.41 12.99 4.68
C GLU A 31 3.96 12.61 3.30
N LEU A 32 4.17 11.32 3.03
CA LEU A 32 4.71 10.85 1.75
C LEU A 32 3.77 11.23 0.60
N LEU A 33 2.46 11.00 0.77
CA LEU A 33 1.45 11.37 -0.22
C LEU A 33 1.33 12.89 -0.42
N ALA A 34 1.48 13.70 0.63
CA ALA A 34 1.47 15.16 0.53
C ALA A 34 2.64 15.69 -0.32
N ASN A 35 3.77 14.99 -0.28
CA ASN A 35 4.97 15.31 -1.07
C ASN A 35 4.96 14.66 -2.47
N ASP A 36 3.87 13.99 -2.86
CA ASP A 36 3.80 13.17 -4.09
C ASP A 36 4.91 12.09 -4.15
N ASP A 37 5.46 11.69 -3.00
CA ASP A 37 6.47 10.62 -2.88
C ASP A 37 5.79 9.24 -2.90
N ARG A 38 5.35 8.88 -4.10
CA ARG A 38 4.63 7.64 -4.39
C ARG A 38 5.50 6.40 -4.24
N GLU A 39 6.78 6.53 -4.60
CA GLU A 39 7.75 5.45 -4.47
C GLU A 39 7.98 5.15 -2.99
N GLY A 40 8.32 6.16 -2.19
CA GLY A 40 8.54 5.99 -0.76
C GLY A 40 7.29 5.51 -0.01
N ALA A 41 6.10 6.00 -0.39
CA ALA A 41 4.83 5.51 0.16
C ALA A 41 4.65 4.01 -0.11
N CYS A 42 4.87 3.58 -1.35
CA CYS A 42 4.69 2.18 -1.72
C CYS A 42 5.79 1.27 -1.16
N GLU A 43 7.05 1.67 -1.16
CA GLU A 43 8.14 0.91 -0.55
C GLU A 43 7.89 0.68 0.95
N MET A 44 7.44 1.71 1.67
CA MET A 44 7.09 1.60 3.09
C MET A 44 5.93 0.61 3.31
N LEU A 45 4.85 0.74 2.53
CA LEU A 45 3.69 -0.16 2.66
C LEU A 45 4.04 -1.60 2.29
N GLN A 46 4.87 -1.80 1.26
CA GLN A 46 5.35 -3.11 0.84
C GLN A 46 6.24 -3.75 1.91
N ALA A 47 7.10 -2.97 2.57
CA ALA A 47 7.94 -3.43 3.68
C ALA A 47 7.13 -3.82 4.92
N ALA A 48 5.90 -3.30 5.07
CA ALA A 48 5.01 -3.61 6.18
C ALA A 48 4.20 -4.92 5.98
N ILE A 49 4.27 -5.54 4.79
CA ILE A 49 3.58 -6.80 4.54
C ILE A 49 4.20 -7.95 5.36
N GLU A 50 3.33 -8.74 5.99
CA GLU A 50 3.72 -9.90 6.77
C GLU A 50 4.60 -10.89 5.97
N PRO A 51 5.63 -11.49 6.58
CA PRO A 51 6.43 -12.55 5.96
C PRO A 51 5.58 -13.65 5.29
N GLY A 52 6.07 -14.15 4.16
CA GLY A 52 5.35 -15.16 3.36
C GLY A 52 4.28 -14.59 2.43
N LYS A 53 4.11 -13.27 2.39
CA LYS A 53 3.25 -12.56 1.44
C LYS A 53 4.06 -11.52 0.65
N GLU A 54 3.49 -11.07 -0.44
CA GLU A 54 4.00 -10.00 -1.31
C GLU A 54 2.83 -9.11 -1.73
N THR A 55 3.13 -7.87 -2.13
CA THR A 55 2.12 -6.95 -2.65
C THR A 55 2.67 -6.06 -3.74
N ASN A 56 1.84 -5.78 -4.73
CA ASN A 56 2.00 -4.60 -5.57
C ASN A 56 1.25 -3.44 -4.92
N CYS A 57 1.85 -2.26 -4.93
CA CYS A 57 1.23 -1.04 -4.43
C CYS A 57 0.85 -0.14 -5.59
N TRP A 58 -0.41 0.28 -5.63
CA TRP A 58 -0.96 1.14 -6.66
C TRP A 58 -1.57 2.39 -6.03
N LEU A 59 -1.24 3.54 -6.61
CA LEU A 59 -1.70 4.83 -6.13
C LEU A 59 -2.44 5.58 -7.24
N ALA A 60 -3.56 6.18 -6.89
CA ALA A 60 -4.26 7.17 -7.70
C ALA A 60 -4.49 8.43 -6.88
N LYS A 61 -4.27 9.60 -7.47
CA LYS A 61 -4.54 10.91 -6.88
C LYS A 61 -5.76 11.51 -7.56
N ASP A 62 -6.77 11.83 -6.78
CA ASP A 62 -8.09 12.25 -7.23
C ASP A 62 -8.68 11.24 -8.23
N SER A 63 -9.05 11.69 -9.43
CA SER A 63 -9.56 10.83 -10.50
C SER A 63 -8.49 10.36 -11.49
N SER A 64 -7.21 10.37 -11.10
CA SER A 64 -6.14 9.90 -11.97
C SER A 64 -6.22 8.39 -12.20
N VAL A 65 -5.56 7.92 -13.25
CA VAL A 65 -5.32 6.48 -13.43
C VAL A 65 -4.46 5.98 -12.27
N SER A 66 -4.82 4.81 -11.72
CA SER A 66 -4.03 4.12 -10.71
C SER A 66 -2.78 3.52 -11.36
N THR A 67 -1.61 3.85 -10.83
CA THR A 67 -0.32 3.38 -11.36
C THR A 67 0.47 2.66 -10.27
N PRO A 68 1.24 1.62 -10.61
CA PRO A 68 2.05 0.91 -9.64
C PRO A 68 3.31 1.72 -9.32
N HIS A 69 3.74 1.67 -8.06
CA HIS A 69 4.98 2.28 -7.57
C HIS A 69 5.68 1.33 -6.61
N GLY A 70 6.96 1.57 -6.32
CA GLY A 70 7.77 0.63 -5.56
C GLY A 70 8.20 -0.58 -6.38
N THR A 71 8.47 -1.68 -5.68
CA THR A 71 8.79 -2.95 -6.34
C THR A 71 7.53 -3.55 -6.94
N VAL A 72 7.53 -3.84 -8.25
CA VAL A 72 6.40 -4.48 -8.93
C VAL A 72 6.72 -5.95 -9.19
N GLY A 73 5.99 -6.85 -8.51
CA GLY A 73 6.06 -8.30 -8.67
C GLY A 73 4.99 -8.86 -9.60
N THR A 74 5.17 -10.11 -10.02
CA THR A 74 4.14 -10.90 -10.72
C THR A 74 3.56 -11.93 -9.76
N PRO A 75 2.25 -11.91 -9.47
CA PRO A 75 1.64 -12.87 -8.55
C PRO A 75 1.82 -14.32 -9.01
N GLY A 76 2.23 -15.19 -8.08
CA GLY A 76 2.35 -16.63 -8.32
C GLY A 76 1.01 -17.39 -8.22
N GLY A 77 -0.08 -16.72 -7.88
CA GLY A 77 -1.40 -17.29 -7.64
C GLY A 77 -2.49 -16.22 -7.51
N GLY A 78 -3.62 -16.57 -6.89
CA GLY A 78 -4.71 -15.62 -6.63
C GLY A 78 -4.27 -14.47 -5.74
N THR A 79 -4.79 -13.28 -6.04
CA THR A 79 -4.52 -12.06 -5.28
C THR A 79 -5.79 -11.54 -4.59
N VAL A 80 -5.59 -10.69 -3.58
CA VAL A 80 -6.65 -9.90 -2.95
C VAL A 80 -6.25 -8.44 -3.00
N ALA A 81 -7.11 -7.60 -3.57
CA ALA A 81 -6.92 -6.16 -3.60
C ALA A 81 -7.58 -5.50 -2.38
N VAL A 82 -6.79 -4.76 -1.61
CA VAL A 82 -7.24 -3.95 -0.47
C VAL A 82 -7.13 -2.48 -0.84
N HIS A 83 -8.20 -1.71 -0.63
CA HIS A 83 -8.29 -0.30 -1.02
C HIS A 83 -8.59 0.60 0.17
N HIS A 84 -7.83 1.67 0.33
CA HIS A 84 -8.13 2.74 1.28
C HIS A 84 -8.16 4.09 0.57
N LEU A 85 -9.09 4.94 0.99
CA LEU A 85 -9.13 6.34 0.60
C LEU A 85 -8.45 7.18 1.69
N VAL A 86 -7.35 7.85 1.34
CA VAL A 86 -6.60 8.73 2.25
C VAL A 86 -6.76 10.16 1.76
N ILE A 87 -7.31 11.04 2.60
CA ILE A 87 -7.49 12.45 2.26
C ILE A 87 -6.27 13.24 2.72
N VAL A 88 -5.64 13.96 1.80
CA VAL A 88 -4.44 14.79 2.06
C VAL A 88 -4.69 16.20 1.52
N GLY A 89 -5.01 17.11 2.44
CA GLY A 89 -5.44 18.47 2.08
C GLY A 89 -6.69 18.45 1.21
N ALA A 90 -6.59 18.95 -0.02
CA ALA A 90 -7.68 18.96 -0.99
C ALA A 90 -7.71 17.73 -1.93
N HIS A 91 -6.76 16.81 -1.77
CA HIS A 91 -6.61 15.66 -2.66
C HIS A 91 -7.07 14.37 -2.00
N ALA A 92 -7.72 13.51 -2.78
CA ALA A 92 -8.12 12.17 -2.35
C ALA A 92 -7.21 11.12 -2.98
N TRP A 93 -6.51 10.35 -2.15
CA TRP A 93 -5.62 9.29 -2.62
C TRP A 93 -6.29 7.93 -2.47
N THR A 94 -6.38 7.17 -3.56
CA THR A 94 -6.71 5.75 -3.47
C THR A 94 -5.42 4.97 -3.34
N VAL A 95 -5.22 4.32 -2.20
CA VAL A 95 -4.10 3.43 -1.91
C VAL A 95 -4.59 2.00 -2.07
N THR A 96 -4.02 1.27 -3.01
CA THR A 96 -4.38 -0.12 -3.27
C THR A 96 -3.19 -1.04 -3.07
N LEU A 97 -3.36 -2.07 -2.26
CA LEU A 97 -2.40 -3.17 -2.13
C LEU A 97 -3.01 -4.43 -2.74
N ASP A 98 -2.40 -4.93 -3.82
CA ASP A 98 -2.76 -6.20 -4.44
C ASP A 98 -1.85 -7.29 -3.87
N VAL A 99 -2.37 -8.09 -2.93
CA VAL A 99 -1.60 -8.96 -2.04
C VAL A 99 -1.73 -10.43 -2.46
N TRP A 100 -0.62 -11.17 -2.47
CA TRP A 100 -0.59 -12.62 -2.69
C TRP A 100 0.37 -13.34 -1.75
N ALA A 101 0.23 -14.66 -1.67
CA ALA A 101 1.18 -15.50 -0.95
C ALA A 101 2.48 -15.68 -1.76
N ARG A 102 3.63 -15.45 -1.12
CA ARG A 102 4.94 -15.76 -1.69
C ARG A 102 5.12 -17.28 -1.67
N GLY A 103 4.75 -17.93 -2.77
CA GLY A 103 5.03 -19.34 -3.12
C GLY A 103 5.01 -20.37 -1.98
N GLY A 104 3.95 -21.15 -1.91
CA GLY A 104 4.08 -22.60 -1.68
C GLY A 104 3.96 -23.26 -3.04
N GLY A 105 5.08 -23.52 -3.70
CA GLY A 105 5.07 -24.46 -4.83
C GLY A 105 4.42 -25.76 -4.36
N ALA A 106 3.55 -26.33 -5.19
CA ALA A 106 2.98 -27.66 -4.95
C ALA A 106 4.07 -28.69 -4.61
#